data_AF-A0A817TF25-F1
#
_entry.id   AF-A0A817TF25-F1
#
_cell.length_a   1.000
_cell.length_b   1.000
_cell.length_c   1.000
_cell.angle_alpha   90.00
_cell.angle_beta   90.00
_cell.angle_gamma   90.00
#
_symmetry.space_group_name_H-M   'P 1'
#
loop_
_entity.id
_entity.type
_entity.pdbx_description
1 polymer ?
#
loop_
_entity_poly.entity_id
_entity_poly.type
_entity_poly.pdbx_seq_one_letter_code
_entity_poly.pdbx_strand_id
1 'polypeptide(L)'
;MGLNLSLSGFPLIGHDIGGFAGEKPSLELFVRWIQNGIFHPRFCVHSWRPNQNENDDDDDDDDNSENSLWMYPDSLPLIYDALNFRKRLQPYLYSLLHEAMITGHPIIRPTVYHFQSDIECRNQSFEFLLGPWLLVASVYEEHAINRTLYLPSDTKWYNFWTDEIYNGGQMITVPATLDMFPLFVREGALLPFEIDEHLEIRVYPFEENGTSEFNIYDDDGETMNYYNESEGKFDLQTIRLSCNQRQIHIETFVIVGKPKAIQWRFPTNEKRFYEINEG
;
A
#
# COMPACT_ATOMS: atom_id res chain seq x y z
N MET A 1 1.55 8.77 15.08
CA MET A 1 2.90 9.33 14.80
C MET A 1 3.23 9.36 13.31
N GLY A 2 3.15 8.23 12.59
CA GLY A 2 3.51 8.16 11.16
C GLY A 2 2.84 9.23 10.30
N LEU A 3 1.51 9.40 10.39
CA LEU A 3 0.75 10.35 9.57
C LEU A 3 1.25 11.81 9.68
N ASN A 4 1.55 12.27 10.90
CA ASN A 4 2.08 13.62 11.11
C ASN A 4 3.50 13.77 10.54
N LEU A 5 4.33 12.73 10.68
CA LEU A 5 5.70 12.73 10.17
C LEU A 5 5.72 12.75 8.64
N SER A 6 4.82 12.00 8.00
CA SER A 6 4.63 12.02 6.54
C SER A 6 4.23 13.41 6.03
N LEU A 7 3.27 14.09 6.67
CA LEU A 7 2.93 15.47 6.33
C LEU A 7 4.07 16.47 6.59
N SER A 8 5.04 16.12 7.43
CA SER A 8 6.20 16.97 7.75
C SER A 8 7.36 16.81 6.75
N GLY A 9 7.14 16.16 5.60
CA GLY A 9 8.15 16.01 4.55
C GLY A 9 9.08 14.82 4.71
N PHE A 10 8.73 13.84 5.56
CA PHE A 10 9.50 12.60 5.70
C PHE A 10 8.77 11.46 4.97
N PRO A 11 9.16 11.12 3.72
CA PRO A 11 8.44 10.13 2.93
C PRO A 11 8.76 8.68 3.35
N LEU A 12 9.98 8.43 3.83
CA LEU A 12 10.46 7.11 4.23
C LEU A 12 10.20 6.84 5.71
N ILE A 13 8.94 6.66 6.07
CA ILE A 13 8.55 6.31 7.44
C ILE A 13 8.30 4.82 7.61
N GLY A 14 8.52 4.35 8.83
CA GLY A 14 8.20 3.03 9.30
C GLY A 14 8.34 2.99 10.82
N HIS A 15 8.14 1.82 11.39
CA HIS A 15 8.24 1.55 12.81
C HIS A 15 8.86 0.17 12.97
N ASP A 16 9.36 -0.11 14.17
CA ASP A 16 9.95 -1.39 14.49
C ASP A 16 8.82 -2.40 14.67
N ILE A 17 8.65 -3.24 13.63
CA ILE A 17 7.53 -4.19 13.54
C ILE A 17 7.73 -5.26 14.61
N GLY A 18 6.71 -5.45 15.44
CA GLY A 18 6.75 -6.32 16.62
C GLY A 18 7.13 -5.60 17.93
N GLY A 19 7.52 -4.32 17.86
CA GLY A 19 7.86 -3.52 19.02
C GLY A 19 9.35 -3.58 19.38
N PHE A 20 9.87 -2.45 19.87
CA PHE A 20 11.30 -2.28 20.11
C PHE A 20 11.74 -2.85 21.46
N ALA A 21 11.14 -2.40 22.57
CA ALA A 21 11.52 -2.81 23.92
C ALA A 21 10.32 -3.30 24.71
N GLY A 22 10.55 -4.28 25.59
CA GLY A 22 9.52 -4.86 26.45
C GLY A 22 9.38 -6.37 26.23
N GLU A 23 8.23 -6.90 26.63
CA GLU A 23 7.87 -8.29 26.37
C GLU A 23 7.64 -8.53 24.89
N LYS A 24 7.88 -9.77 24.45
CA LYS A 24 7.63 -10.17 23.06
C LYS A 24 6.14 -10.00 22.74
N PRO A 25 5.80 -9.55 21.52
CA PRO A 25 4.40 -9.41 21.11
C PRO A 25 3.74 -10.79 21.10
N SER A 26 2.45 -10.85 21.44
CA SER A 26 1.65 -12.06 21.20
C SER A 26 1.63 -12.38 19.70
N LEU A 27 1.31 -13.64 19.35
CA LEU A 27 1.18 -14.07 17.96
C LEU A 27 0.22 -13.16 17.18
N GLU A 28 -0.95 -12.86 17.76
CA GLU A 28 -1.95 -11.98 17.13
C GLU A 28 -1.38 -10.58 16.91
N LEU A 29 -0.78 -9.97 17.94
CA LEU A 29 -0.20 -8.63 17.83
C LEU A 29 0.88 -8.59 16.75
N PHE A 30 1.76 -9.59 16.69
CA PHE A 30 2.83 -9.65 15.71
C PHE A 30 2.30 -9.73 14.27
N VAL A 31 1.31 -10.60 14.02
CA VAL A 31 0.66 -10.72 12.70
C VAL A 31 -0.02 -9.41 12.31
N ARG A 32 -0.78 -8.77 13.20
CA ARG A 32 -1.43 -7.48 12.92
C ARG A 32 -0.43 -6.39 12.61
N TRP A 33 0.70 -6.38 13.32
CA TRP A 33 1.76 -5.40 13.09
C TRP A 33 2.42 -5.60 11.72
N ILE A 34 2.66 -6.84 11.30
CA ILE A 34 3.17 -7.15 9.96
C ILE A 34 2.14 -6.73 8.89
N GLN A 35 0.86 -7.07 9.07
CA GLN A 35 -0.23 -6.69 8.16
C GLN A 35 -0.36 -5.17 7.99
N ASN A 36 -0.12 -4.38 9.03
CA ASN A 36 -0.03 -2.93 8.92
C ASN A 36 1.29 -2.49 8.24
N GLY A 37 2.41 -3.07 8.68
CA GLY A 37 3.76 -2.70 8.25
C GLY A 37 4.00 -2.91 6.75
N ILE A 38 3.35 -3.89 6.11
CA ILE A 38 3.53 -4.14 4.67
C ILE A 38 3.11 -2.96 3.78
N PHE A 39 2.34 -2.00 4.31
CA PHE A 39 1.96 -0.78 3.61
C PHE A 39 2.90 0.40 3.90
N HIS A 40 3.86 0.25 4.81
CA HIS A 40 4.79 1.31 5.17
C HIS A 40 6.02 1.34 4.24
N PRO A 41 6.52 2.53 3.85
CA PRO A 41 7.72 2.67 3.04
C PRO A 41 8.92 1.91 3.63
N ARG A 42 9.19 2.07 4.93
CA ARG A 42 10.16 1.27 5.67
C ARG A 42 9.45 0.07 6.33
N PHE A 43 9.74 -1.12 5.84
CA PHE A 43 9.33 -2.39 6.45
C PHE A 43 10.54 -3.03 7.13
N CYS A 44 10.55 -3.05 8.47
CA CYS A 44 11.67 -3.57 9.24
C CYS A 44 11.15 -4.22 10.52
N VAL A 45 11.39 -5.52 10.66
CA VAL A 45 11.25 -6.22 11.95
C VAL A 45 12.50 -5.91 12.74
N HIS A 46 12.33 -5.33 13.92
CA HIS A 46 13.42 -4.92 14.77
C HIS A 46 12.99 -4.92 16.22
N SER A 47 13.88 -5.35 17.10
CA SER A 47 13.67 -5.36 18.55
C SER A 47 15.01 -5.23 19.26
N TRP A 48 14.96 -4.75 20.50
CA TRP A 48 16.05 -4.84 21.45
C TRP A 48 16.22 -6.29 21.90
N ARG A 49 17.47 -6.81 21.91
CA ARG A 49 17.83 -8.05 22.63
C ARG A 49 18.07 -7.72 24.11
N PRO A 50 17.16 -8.05 25.04
CA PRO A 50 17.47 -7.93 26.46
C PRO A 50 18.52 -8.98 26.87
N ASN A 51 19.54 -8.54 27.62
CA ASN A 51 20.62 -9.37 28.21
C ASN A 51 21.72 -9.88 27.25
N GLN A 52 22.28 -9.03 26.38
CA GLN A 52 23.65 -9.31 25.87
C GLN A 52 24.64 -9.29 27.05
N ASN A 53 25.07 -10.44 27.54
CA ASN A 53 26.31 -10.51 28.31
C ASN A 53 27.47 -10.33 27.34
N GLU A 54 28.53 -9.68 27.80
CA GLU A 54 29.79 -9.47 27.05
C GLU A 54 30.53 -10.78 26.69
N ASN A 55 30.02 -11.93 27.14
CA ASN A 55 30.53 -13.27 26.86
C ASN A 55 29.51 -14.18 26.16
N ASP A 56 28.33 -13.68 25.79
CA ASP A 56 27.39 -14.46 24.98
C ASP A 56 27.97 -14.55 23.56
N ASP A 57 28.06 -15.77 23.03
CA ASP A 57 28.53 -16.05 21.67
C ASP A 57 27.52 -15.42 20.69
N ASP A 58 28.02 -14.61 19.75
CA ASP A 58 27.21 -13.93 18.74
C ASP A 58 26.35 -14.93 17.92
N ASP A 59 26.80 -16.19 17.87
CA ASP A 59 26.18 -17.29 17.13
C ASP A 59 25.21 -18.15 17.98
N ASP A 60 25.00 -17.85 19.27
CA ASP A 60 24.01 -18.55 20.13
C ASP A 60 22.59 -17.96 19.90
N ASP A 61 22.09 -18.13 18.67
CA ASP A 61 20.81 -17.62 18.16
C ASP A 61 19.56 -18.33 18.75
N ASP A 62 19.75 -19.24 19.72
CA ASP A 62 18.72 -20.19 20.19
C ASP A 62 17.85 -19.65 21.35
N ASP A 63 18.14 -18.47 21.89
CA ASP A 63 17.34 -17.88 22.97
C ASP A 63 16.03 -17.21 22.48
N ASN A 64 15.90 -17.07 21.15
CA ASN A 64 14.75 -16.49 20.45
C ASN A 64 14.40 -15.08 20.96
N SER A 65 15.31 -14.36 21.62
CA SER A 65 15.06 -13.09 22.34
C SER A 65 14.60 -11.95 21.44
N GLU A 66 14.93 -12.01 20.16
CA GLU A 66 14.47 -11.06 19.16
C GLU A 66 13.15 -11.42 18.50
N ASN A 67 12.49 -10.37 18.01
CA ASN A 67 11.43 -10.51 17.05
C ASN A 67 12.03 -10.95 15.70
N SER A 68 11.66 -12.14 15.26
CA SER A 68 11.97 -12.65 13.91
C SER A 68 10.69 -13.07 13.20
N LEU A 69 10.69 -13.06 11.87
CA LEU A 69 9.51 -13.42 11.08
C LEU A 69 9.05 -14.87 11.33
N TRP A 70 9.94 -15.74 11.82
CA TRP A 70 9.69 -17.15 12.09
C TRP A 70 9.54 -17.49 13.58
N MET A 71 9.46 -16.49 14.45
CA MET A 71 9.35 -16.71 15.91
C MET A 71 8.09 -17.52 16.30
N TYR A 72 7.03 -17.45 15.49
CA TYR A 72 5.77 -18.18 15.68
C TYR A 72 5.44 -19.04 14.44
N PRO A 73 5.77 -20.35 14.45
CA PRO A 73 5.52 -21.24 13.32
C PRO A 73 4.06 -21.24 12.82
N ASP A 74 3.10 -21.16 13.73
CA ASP A 74 1.67 -21.17 13.41
C ASP A 74 1.21 -19.93 12.63
N SER A 75 1.97 -18.83 12.69
CA SER A 75 1.66 -17.57 11.98
C SER A 75 2.33 -17.46 10.60
N LEU A 76 3.28 -18.35 10.29
CA LEU A 76 4.08 -18.28 9.06
C LEU A 76 3.25 -18.17 7.77
N PRO A 77 2.15 -18.93 7.58
CA PRO A 77 1.32 -18.77 6.39
C PRO A 77 0.75 -17.36 6.24
N LEU A 78 0.29 -16.76 7.34
CA LEU A 78 -0.30 -15.42 7.34
C LEU A 78 0.76 -14.34 7.05
N ILE A 79 1.95 -14.50 7.64
CA ILE A 79 3.09 -13.61 7.39
C ILE A 79 3.55 -13.74 5.92
N TYR A 80 3.63 -14.95 5.40
CA TYR A 80 4.00 -15.22 4.01
C TYR A 80 3.03 -14.54 3.03
N ASP A 81 1.72 -14.65 3.27
CA ASP A 81 0.71 -14.00 2.43
C ASP A 81 0.82 -12.46 2.46
N ALA A 82 1.06 -11.88 3.64
CA ALA A 82 1.28 -10.44 3.79
C ALA A 82 2.56 -9.99 3.05
N LEU A 83 3.67 -10.72 3.19
CA LEU A 83 4.92 -10.40 2.50
C LEU A 83 4.80 -10.54 0.98
N ASN A 84 4.11 -11.57 0.50
CA ASN A 84 3.81 -11.71 -0.92
C ASN A 84 2.91 -10.59 -1.43
N PHE A 85 1.93 -10.15 -0.64
CA PHE A 85 1.16 -8.96 -0.99
C PHE A 85 2.06 -7.73 -1.15
N ARG A 86 2.96 -7.47 -0.19
CA ARG A 86 3.94 -6.37 -0.29
C ARG A 86 4.80 -6.48 -1.53
N LYS A 87 5.35 -7.67 -1.81
CA LYS A 87 6.18 -7.93 -2.99
C LYS A 87 5.44 -7.55 -4.26
N ARG A 88 4.20 -8.01 -4.41
CA ARG A 88 3.38 -7.66 -5.58
C ARG A 88 3.05 -6.16 -5.63
N LEU A 89 2.94 -5.47 -4.50
CA LEU A 89 2.69 -4.03 -4.45
C LEU A 89 3.94 -3.17 -4.74
N GLN A 90 5.12 -3.78 -4.92
CA GLN A 90 6.38 -3.06 -5.08
C GLN A 90 6.38 -2.00 -6.19
N PRO A 91 5.81 -2.23 -7.40
CA PRO A 91 5.78 -1.19 -8.45
C PRO A 91 5.02 0.07 -8.02
N TYR A 92 3.94 -0.09 -7.23
CA TYR A 92 3.20 1.04 -6.68
C TYR A 92 4.02 1.79 -5.62
N LEU A 93 4.62 1.06 -4.66
CA LEU A 93 5.46 1.65 -3.62
C LEU A 93 6.65 2.41 -4.22
N TYR A 94 7.29 1.84 -5.23
CA TYR A 94 8.45 2.42 -5.89
C TYR A 94 8.09 3.68 -6.68
N SER A 95 6.96 3.65 -7.39
CA SER A 95 6.42 4.82 -8.09
C SER A 95 6.03 5.95 -7.13
N LEU A 96 5.47 5.62 -5.96
CA LEU A 96 5.18 6.62 -4.92
C LEU A 96 6.44 7.20 -4.29
N LEU A 97 7.51 6.41 -4.16
CA LEU A 97 8.80 6.92 -3.70
C LEU A 97 9.38 7.92 -4.69
N HIS A 98 9.33 7.62 -5.99
CA HIS A 98 9.72 8.56 -7.03
C HIS A 98 8.85 9.83 -7.00
N GLU A 99 7.52 9.72 -6.90
CA GLU A 99 6.62 10.87 -6.74
C GLU A 99 7.01 11.74 -5.54
N ALA A 100 7.28 11.11 -4.40
CA ALA A 100 7.68 11.81 -3.18
C ALA A 100 9.01 12.55 -3.36
N MET A 101 9.98 11.96 -4.04
CA MET A 101 11.29 12.58 -4.32
C MET A 101 11.17 13.80 -5.24
N ILE A 102 10.28 13.76 -6.22
CA ILE A 102 10.12 14.85 -7.20
C ILE A 102 9.21 15.97 -6.68
N THR A 103 8.14 15.62 -5.97
CA THR A 103 7.06 16.56 -5.62
C THR A 103 6.95 16.88 -4.13
N GLY A 104 7.55 16.05 -3.27
CA GLY A 104 7.34 16.11 -1.82
C GLY A 104 5.99 15.54 -1.35
N HIS A 105 5.18 14.95 -2.23
CA HIS A 105 3.96 14.25 -1.79
C HIS A 105 4.31 13.10 -0.83
N PRO A 106 3.57 12.96 0.29
CA PRO A 106 3.82 11.86 1.20
C PRO A 106 3.41 10.51 0.59
N ILE A 107 4.13 9.44 0.91
CA ILE A 107 3.77 8.07 0.50
C ILE A 107 2.58 7.58 1.33
N ILE A 108 2.66 7.67 2.66
CA ILE A 108 1.51 7.47 3.56
C ILE A 108 0.82 8.82 3.75
N ARG A 109 -0.45 8.90 3.38
CA ARG A 109 -1.25 10.13 3.42
C ARG A 109 -2.37 9.99 4.45
N PRO A 110 -2.45 10.83 5.49
CA PRO A 110 -3.66 10.89 6.31
C PRO A 110 -4.87 11.24 5.42
N THR A 111 -6.05 10.72 5.72
CA THR A 111 -7.22 10.85 4.83
C THR A 111 -7.58 12.32 4.57
N VAL A 112 -7.45 13.19 5.57
CA VAL A 112 -7.66 14.64 5.42
C VAL A 112 -6.81 15.28 4.31
N TYR A 113 -5.67 14.67 3.92
CA TYR A 113 -4.84 15.16 2.82
C TYR A 113 -5.61 15.24 1.50
N HIS A 114 -6.44 14.23 1.22
CA HIS A 114 -7.27 14.15 0.01
C HIS A 114 -8.72 14.60 0.24
N PHE A 115 -9.19 14.60 1.49
CA PHE A 115 -10.58 14.84 1.87
C PHE A 115 -10.69 16.00 2.87
N GLN A 116 -10.19 17.18 2.52
CA GLN A 116 -10.10 18.34 3.45
C GLN A 116 -11.46 18.89 3.92
N SER A 117 -12.48 18.74 3.07
CA SER A 117 -13.86 19.17 3.33
C SER A 117 -14.62 18.18 4.22
N ASP A 118 -14.14 16.95 4.33
CA ASP A 118 -14.71 15.92 5.17
C ASP A 118 -14.19 16.09 6.61
N ILE A 119 -15.09 16.45 7.53
CA ILE A 119 -14.71 16.72 8.91
C ILE A 119 -14.30 15.46 9.66
N GLU A 120 -14.84 14.29 9.29
CA GLU A 120 -14.54 13.02 9.95
C GLU A 120 -13.10 12.59 9.65
N CYS A 121 -12.59 12.89 8.45
CA CYS A 121 -11.20 12.63 8.07
C CYS A 121 -10.16 13.36 8.94
N ARG A 122 -10.54 14.43 9.66
CA ARG A 122 -9.64 15.12 10.60
C ARG A 122 -9.37 14.32 11.88
N ASN A 123 -10.29 13.42 12.22
CA ASN A 123 -10.23 12.62 13.44
C ASN A 123 -9.72 11.18 13.18
N GLN A 124 -9.60 10.77 11.91
CA GLN A 124 -9.08 9.45 11.55
C GLN A 124 -7.62 9.30 11.96
N SER A 125 -7.34 8.24 12.73
CA SER A 125 -6.02 7.99 13.33
C SER A 125 -5.43 6.64 12.95
N PHE A 126 -6.27 5.67 12.58
CA PHE A 126 -5.86 4.28 12.34
C PHE A 126 -6.09 3.82 10.89
N GLU A 127 -6.84 4.61 10.12
CA GLU A 127 -6.94 4.53 8.67
C GLU A 127 -6.00 5.54 8.02
N PHE A 128 -5.36 5.13 6.93
CA PHE A 128 -4.53 6.01 6.12
C PHE A 128 -4.56 5.58 4.66
N LEU A 129 -4.22 6.50 3.76
CA LEU A 129 -4.03 6.18 2.35
C LEU A 129 -2.57 5.84 2.10
N LEU A 130 -2.31 4.70 1.48
CA LEU A 130 -1.07 4.45 0.78
C LEU A 130 -1.19 5.05 -0.62
N GLY A 131 -0.32 6.01 -0.89
CA GLY A 131 -0.42 6.86 -2.06
C GLY A 131 -1.78 7.56 -2.08
N PRO A 132 -2.30 7.82 -3.27
CA PRO A 132 -3.58 8.50 -3.35
C PRO A 132 -4.81 7.56 -3.28
N TRP A 133 -4.65 6.25 -3.51
CA TRP A 133 -5.79 5.37 -3.85
C TRP A 133 -6.13 4.30 -2.82
N LEU A 134 -5.17 3.83 -2.01
CA LEU A 134 -5.35 2.62 -1.22
C LEU A 134 -5.58 2.94 0.26
N LEU A 135 -6.81 2.86 0.74
CA LEU A 135 -7.17 3.06 2.15
C LEU A 135 -6.90 1.80 2.96
N VAL A 136 -5.86 1.87 3.80
CA VAL A 136 -5.46 0.83 4.73
C VAL A 136 -6.19 1.06 6.05
N ALA A 137 -6.98 0.08 6.48
CA ALA A 137 -7.74 0.15 7.73
C ALA A 137 -7.19 -0.84 8.76
N SER A 138 -6.23 -0.36 9.55
CA SER A 138 -5.49 -1.18 10.49
C SER A 138 -6.39 -1.78 11.58
N VAL A 139 -6.15 -3.05 11.90
CA VAL A 139 -6.76 -3.76 13.03
C VAL A 139 -5.82 -3.64 14.22
N TYR A 140 -6.29 -3.01 15.29
CA TYR A 140 -5.46 -2.67 16.46
C TYR A 140 -6.09 -3.13 17.79
N GLU A 141 -7.31 -3.66 17.76
CA GLU A 141 -7.98 -4.23 18.93
C GLU A 141 -7.69 -5.73 19.01
N GLU A 142 -7.27 -6.18 20.19
CA GLU A 142 -7.00 -7.60 20.45
C GLU A 142 -8.29 -8.43 20.34
N HIS A 143 -8.18 -9.60 19.72
CA HIS A 143 -9.27 -10.55 19.44
C HIS A 143 -10.39 -10.01 18.55
N ALA A 144 -10.15 -8.89 17.85
CA ALA A 144 -11.12 -8.34 16.92
C ALA A 144 -11.30 -9.28 15.72
N ILE A 145 -12.56 -9.66 15.46
CA ILE A 145 -12.99 -10.41 14.27
C ILE A 145 -13.72 -9.54 13.25
N ASN A 146 -14.03 -8.31 13.63
CA ASN A 146 -14.64 -7.29 12.77
C ASN A 146 -13.96 -5.94 13.04
N ARG A 147 -13.96 -5.07 12.04
CA ARG A 147 -13.47 -3.69 12.14
C ARG A 147 -14.53 -2.73 11.64
N THR A 148 -14.92 -1.79 12.49
CA THR A 148 -15.79 -0.67 12.09
C THR A 148 -14.93 0.53 11.72
N LEU A 149 -15.01 1.01 10.47
CA LEU A 149 -14.20 2.12 9.95
C LEU A 149 -15.04 3.14 9.18
N TYR A 150 -14.51 4.34 9.02
CA TYR A 150 -15.09 5.38 8.18
C TYR A 150 -14.50 5.35 6.77
N LEU A 151 -15.37 5.42 5.76
CA LEU A 151 -14.99 5.64 4.38
C LEU A 151 -15.15 7.14 4.04
N PRO A 152 -14.09 7.86 3.64
CA PRO A 152 -14.16 9.28 3.28
C PRO A 152 -15.23 9.61 2.22
N SER A 153 -15.85 10.78 2.33
CA SER A 153 -16.94 11.24 1.46
C SER A 153 -16.50 11.60 0.03
N ASP A 154 -17.49 11.99 -0.79
CA ASP A 154 -17.31 12.55 -2.14
C ASP A 154 -16.59 11.63 -3.14
N THR A 155 -16.57 10.33 -2.85
CA THR A 155 -16.01 9.29 -3.71
C THR A 155 -16.62 7.94 -3.33
N LYS A 156 -16.46 6.95 -4.20
CA LYS A 156 -16.78 5.56 -3.92
C LYS A 156 -15.53 4.75 -3.60
N TRP A 157 -15.74 3.68 -2.85
CA TRP A 157 -14.70 2.79 -2.36
C TRP A 157 -15.00 1.36 -2.76
N TYR A 158 -14.04 0.70 -3.37
CA TYR A 158 -14.07 -0.72 -3.66
C TYR A 158 -13.42 -1.47 -2.51
N ASN A 159 -14.10 -2.48 -1.96
CA ASN A 159 -13.40 -3.46 -1.14
C ASN A 159 -12.40 -4.21 -2.03
N PHE A 160 -11.12 -4.13 -1.68
CA PHE A 160 -10.03 -4.67 -2.50
C PHE A 160 -10.18 -6.19 -2.75
N TRP A 161 -10.76 -6.91 -1.80
CA TRP A 161 -10.85 -8.37 -1.83
C TRP A 161 -12.08 -8.88 -2.59
N THR A 162 -13.18 -8.13 -2.55
CA THR A 162 -14.48 -8.58 -3.06
C THR A 162 -14.99 -7.79 -4.26
N ASP A 163 -14.33 -6.68 -4.61
CA ASP A 163 -14.81 -5.66 -5.56
C ASP A 163 -16.17 -5.04 -5.19
N GLU A 164 -16.68 -5.28 -3.99
CA GLU A 164 -17.92 -4.65 -3.52
C GLU A 164 -17.74 -3.14 -3.40
N ILE A 165 -18.71 -2.37 -3.91
CA ILE A 165 -18.65 -0.92 -3.93
C ILE A 165 -19.45 -0.35 -2.77
N TYR A 166 -18.83 0.60 -2.08
CA TYR A 166 -19.40 1.38 -1.00
C TYR A 166 -19.40 2.85 -1.38
N ASN A 167 -20.49 3.56 -1.06
CA ASN A 167 -20.46 5.02 -1.09
C ASN A 167 -19.51 5.53 0.01
N GLY A 168 -18.84 6.65 -0.21
CA GLY A 168 -18.16 7.39 0.85
C GLY A 168 -19.12 8.03 1.83
N GLY A 169 -18.59 8.62 2.90
CA GLY A 169 -19.37 9.38 3.86
C GLY A 169 -20.08 8.53 4.90
N GLN A 170 -19.67 7.27 5.08
CA GLN A 170 -20.36 6.32 5.97
C GLN A 170 -19.39 5.49 6.81
N MET A 171 -19.90 5.05 7.96
CA MET A 171 -19.27 4.01 8.77
C MET A 171 -19.71 2.64 8.26
N ILE A 172 -18.75 1.73 8.10
CA ILE A 172 -19.01 0.34 7.72
C ILE A 172 -18.35 -0.59 8.71
N THR A 173 -18.89 -1.80 8.85
CA THR A 173 -18.28 -2.87 9.64
C THR A 173 -17.97 -4.04 8.71
N VAL A 174 -16.71 -4.44 8.68
CA VAL A 174 -16.23 -5.53 7.82
C VAL A 174 -15.54 -6.63 8.62
N PRO A 175 -15.51 -7.87 8.10
CA PRO A 175 -14.70 -8.93 8.66
C PRO A 175 -13.24 -8.50 8.77
N ALA A 176 -12.65 -8.84 9.90
CA ALA A 176 -11.25 -8.56 10.22
C ALA A 176 -10.69 -9.75 10.98
N THR A 177 -10.88 -10.97 10.48
CA THR A 177 -10.22 -12.16 11.02
C THR A 177 -8.71 -12.08 10.84
N LEU A 178 -7.95 -12.94 11.51
CA LEU A 178 -6.48 -12.82 11.54
C LEU A 178 -5.82 -13.00 10.17
N ASP A 179 -6.49 -13.69 9.24
CA ASP A 179 -6.10 -13.87 7.84
C ASP A 179 -6.50 -12.71 6.92
N MET A 180 -7.18 -11.69 7.45
CA MET A 180 -7.65 -10.54 6.68
C MET A 180 -7.08 -9.24 7.20
N PHE A 181 -6.68 -8.36 6.28
CA PHE A 181 -6.41 -6.96 6.55
C PHE A 181 -7.37 -6.09 5.71
N PRO A 182 -8.29 -5.34 6.36
CA PRO A 182 -9.26 -4.50 5.66
C PRO A 182 -8.57 -3.45 4.77
N LEU A 183 -8.95 -3.46 3.49
CA LEU A 183 -8.31 -2.68 2.45
C LEU A 183 -9.35 -2.21 1.44
N PHE A 184 -9.37 -0.90 1.17
CA PHE A 184 -10.31 -0.29 0.25
C PHE A 184 -9.58 0.52 -0.79
N VAL A 185 -10.12 0.55 -2.00
CA VAL A 185 -9.56 1.27 -3.14
C VAL A 185 -10.51 2.39 -3.53
N ARG A 186 -10.00 3.61 -3.59
CA ARG A 186 -10.77 4.75 -4.09
C ARG A 186 -11.10 4.54 -5.57
N GLU A 187 -12.30 4.89 -6.01
CA GLU A 187 -12.60 4.93 -7.45
C GLU A 187 -11.65 5.88 -8.20
N GLY A 188 -11.44 5.60 -9.48
CA GLY A 188 -10.39 6.21 -10.29
C GLY A 188 -9.01 5.61 -10.10
N ALA A 189 -8.83 4.58 -9.26
CA ALA A 189 -7.50 4.06 -9.01
C ALA A 189 -6.89 3.33 -10.22
N LEU A 190 -5.60 3.58 -10.41
CA LEU A 190 -4.70 2.83 -11.27
C LEU A 190 -3.62 2.27 -10.35
N LEU A 191 -3.72 0.99 -9.99
CA LEU A 191 -2.84 0.35 -9.01
C LEU A 191 -1.89 -0.64 -9.70
N PRO A 192 -0.60 -0.32 -9.81
CA PRO A 192 0.43 -1.23 -10.28
C PRO A 192 0.71 -2.36 -9.30
N PHE A 193 0.71 -3.58 -9.81
CA PHE A 193 1.11 -4.80 -9.15
C PHE A 193 2.11 -5.56 -10.01
N GLU A 194 3.05 -6.26 -9.39
CA GLU A 194 3.87 -7.26 -10.05
C GLU A 194 3.24 -8.63 -9.83
N ILE A 195 2.89 -9.32 -10.93
CA ILE A 195 2.29 -10.66 -10.93
C ILE A 195 3.11 -11.52 -11.88
N ASP A 196 3.76 -12.57 -11.37
CA ASP A 196 4.58 -13.48 -12.18
C ASP A 196 5.56 -12.76 -13.13
N GLU A 197 6.29 -11.76 -12.60
CA GLU A 197 7.25 -10.91 -13.34
C GLU A 197 6.61 -9.96 -14.38
N HIS A 198 5.28 -9.91 -14.45
CA HIS A 198 4.53 -8.99 -15.28
C HIS A 198 3.96 -7.82 -14.48
N LEU A 199 3.87 -6.66 -15.13
CA LEU A 199 3.19 -5.49 -14.59
C LEU A 199 1.67 -5.63 -14.82
N GLU A 200 0.90 -5.85 -13.76
CA GLU A 200 -0.55 -5.78 -13.76
C GLU A 200 -1.00 -4.41 -13.27
N ILE A 201 -1.87 -3.72 -14.01
CA ILE A 201 -2.57 -2.53 -13.54
C ILE A 201 -3.99 -2.91 -13.17
N ARG A 202 -4.29 -2.85 -11.88
CA ARG A 202 -5.65 -2.96 -11.37
C ARG A 202 -6.35 -1.61 -11.51
N VAL A 203 -7.32 -1.56 -12.39
CA VAL A 203 -8.13 -0.38 -12.69
C VAL A 203 -9.39 -0.44 -11.86
N TYR A 204 -9.68 0.61 -11.09
CA TYR A 204 -10.94 0.77 -10.37
C TYR A 204 -11.64 2.00 -10.93
N PRO A 205 -12.44 1.85 -12.00
CA PRO A 205 -12.97 2.98 -12.74
C PRO A 205 -13.98 3.80 -11.92
N PHE A 206 -14.17 5.07 -12.25
CA PHE A 206 -15.28 5.86 -11.68
C PHE A 206 -16.61 5.23 -12.08
N GLU A 207 -17.63 5.22 -11.21
CA GLU A 207 -18.98 4.79 -11.63
C GLU A 207 -19.64 5.80 -12.58
N GLU A 208 -19.28 7.07 -12.45
CA GLU A 208 -19.77 8.17 -13.29
C GLU A 208 -18.64 8.78 -14.13
N ASN A 209 -18.72 10.10 -14.37
CA ASN A 209 -17.70 10.82 -15.08
C ASN A 209 -16.51 11.07 -14.15
N GLY A 210 -15.31 10.72 -14.60
CA GLY A 210 -14.11 10.99 -13.85
C GLY A 210 -12.86 10.72 -14.65
N THR A 211 -11.78 11.35 -14.22
CA THR A 211 -10.45 11.18 -14.82
C THR A 211 -9.41 11.01 -13.74
N SER A 212 -8.42 10.17 -13.97
CA SER A 212 -7.27 10.03 -13.10
C SER A 212 -6.02 9.73 -13.91
N GLU A 213 -4.87 9.96 -13.29
CA GLU A 213 -3.57 9.71 -13.88
C GLU A 213 -2.66 9.07 -12.83
N PHE A 214 -1.78 8.18 -13.27
CA PHE A 214 -0.72 7.64 -12.44
C PHE A 214 0.56 7.46 -13.25
N ASN A 215 1.70 7.82 -12.64
CA ASN A 215 3.01 7.63 -13.23
C ASN A 215 3.65 6.37 -12.65
N ILE A 216 4.10 5.49 -13.52
CA ILE A 216 4.83 4.27 -13.18
C ILE A 216 6.30 4.53 -13.45
N TYR A 217 7.11 4.32 -12.43
CA TYR A 217 8.55 4.50 -12.46
C TYR A 217 9.26 3.17 -12.20
N ASP A 218 10.29 2.88 -12.97
CA ASP A 218 11.19 1.74 -12.79
C ASP A 218 12.63 2.14 -13.17
N ASP A 219 13.63 1.66 -12.46
CA ASP A 219 15.05 1.85 -12.79
C ASP A 219 15.88 0.63 -12.37
N ASP A 220 17.21 0.74 -12.29
CA ASP A 220 18.06 -0.39 -11.88
C ASP A 220 18.04 -0.69 -10.38
N GLY A 221 17.42 0.18 -9.56
CA GLY A 221 17.27 0.04 -8.11
C GLY A 221 18.56 0.14 -7.29
N GLU A 222 19.71 0.34 -7.94
CA GLU A 222 21.03 0.19 -7.32
C GLU A 222 21.91 1.42 -7.47
N THR A 223 21.88 2.07 -8.64
CA THR A 223 22.86 3.10 -8.99
C THR A 223 22.23 4.48 -9.00
N MET A 224 23.09 5.52 -9.05
CA MET A 224 22.65 6.92 -9.20
C MET A 224 22.42 7.30 -10.68
N ASN A 225 22.27 6.31 -11.56
CA ASN A 225 22.16 6.53 -13.00
C ASN A 225 20.90 7.31 -13.39
N TYR A 226 19.83 7.22 -12.60
CA TYR A 226 18.60 7.97 -12.81
C TYR A 226 18.79 9.51 -12.80
N TYR A 227 19.89 10.03 -12.24
CA TYR A 227 20.25 11.45 -12.33
C TYR A 227 20.78 11.87 -13.72
N ASN A 228 21.22 10.92 -14.53
CA ASN A 228 21.86 11.20 -15.82
C ASN A 228 20.86 11.00 -16.96
N GLU A 229 20.25 12.11 -17.40
CA GLU A 229 19.14 12.16 -18.38
C GLU A 229 19.48 11.63 -19.79
N SER A 230 20.75 11.35 -20.11
CA SER A 230 21.17 11.20 -21.51
C SER A 230 20.91 9.84 -22.17
N GLU A 231 20.49 8.78 -21.46
CA GLU A 231 20.41 7.42 -22.04
C GLU A 231 19.23 6.52 -21.61
N GLY A 232 18.10 7.07 -21.13
CA GLY A 232 16.94 6.21 -20.79
C GLY A 232 17.28 5.17 -19.73
N LYS A 233 17.88 5.63 -18.62
CA LYS A 233 18.37 4.80 -17.51
C LYS A 233 17.32 4.48 -16.45
N PHE A 234 16.10 4.95 -16.70
CA PHE A 234 14.89 4.62 -15.98
C PHE A 234 13.75 4.61 -17.00
N ASP A 235 12.70 3.89 -16.68
CA ASP A 235 11.46 3.85 -17.42
C ASP A 235 10.42 4.69 -16.68
N LEU A 236 9.76 5.58 -17.43
CA LEU A 236 8.66 6.40 -16.92
C LEU A 236 7.50 6.33 -17.89
N GLN A 237 6.39 5.79 -17.42
CA GLN A 237 5.15 5.69 -18.18
C GLN A 237 4.01 6.34 -17.42
N THR A 238 3.19 7.12 -18.11
CA THR A 238 1.98 7.71 -17.56
C THR A 238 0.77 6.94 -18.06
N ILE A 239 -0.14 6.57 -17.15
CA ILE A 239 -1.43 5.99 -17.49
C ILE A 239 -2.51 7.02 -17.15
N ARG A 240 -3.38 7.30 -18.12
CA ARG A 240 -4.58 8.11 -17.94
C ARG A 240 -5.82 7.25 -18.05
N LEU A 241 -6.73 7.45 -17.11
CA LEU A 241 -8.06 6.89 -17.10
C LEU A 241 -9.07 8.01 -17.32
N SER A 242 -10.03 7.78 -18.21
CA SER A 242 -11.22 8.61 -18.37
C SER A 242 -12.45 7.71 -18.42
N CYS A 243 -13.44 8.00 -17.58
CA CYS A 243 -14.64 7.18 -17.44
C CYS A 243 -15.89 8.03 -17.66
N ASN A 244 -16.93 7.39 -18.14
CA ASN A 244 -18.31 7.83 -18.00
C ASN A 244 -19.20 6.62 -17.64
N GLN A 245 -20.51 6.82 -17.51
CA GLN A 245 -21.46 5.76 -17.15
C GLN A 245 -21.52 4.56 -18.11
N ARG A 246 -20.94 4.66 -19.32
CA ARG A 246 -21.02 3.63 -20.38
C ARG A 246 -19.68 3.09 -20.83
N GLN A 247 -18.63 3.89 -20.74
CA GLN A 247 -17.33 3.59 -21.34
C GLN A 247 -16.19 3.96 -20.41
N ILE A 248 -15.13 3.16 -20.50
CA ILE A 248 -13.85 3.36 -19.85
C ILE A 248 -12.82 3.54 -20.96
N HIS A 249 -12.04 4.61 -20.89
CA HIS A 249 -10.95 4.89 -21.82
C HIS A 249 -9.64 4.94 -21.04
N ILE A 250 -8.63 4.22 -21.53
CA ILE A 250 -7.30 4.20 -20.95
C ILE A 250 -6.28 4.55 -22.03
N GLU A 251 -5.39 5.47 -21.70
CA GLU A 251 -4.29 5.88 -22.57
C GLU A 251 -2.97 5.73 -21.82
N THR A 252 -1.97 5.15 -22.46
CA THR A 252 -0.62 5.07 -21.90
C THR A 252 0.35 5.92 -22.71
N PHE A 253 1.21 6.66 -22.02
CA PHE A 253 2.22 7.50 -22.62
C PHE A 253 3.60 7.10 -22.10
N VAL A 254 4.49 6.70 -22.99
CA VAL A 254 5.90 6.51 -22.64
C VAL A 254 6.58 7.87 -22.59
N ILE A 255 7.04 8.27 -21.41
CA ILE A 255 7.74 9.55 -21.20
C ILE A 255 9.23 9.35 -21.43
N VAL A 256 9.82 8.33 -20.81
CA VAL A 256 11.23 7.95 -20.93
C VAL A 256 11.35 6.42 -20.91
N GLY A 257 12.35 5.90 -21.61
CA GLY A 257 12.73 4.49 -21.52
C GLY A 257 11.86 3.54 -22.35
N LYS A 258 11.78 2.29 -21.90
CA LYS A 258 11.03 1.18 -22.51
C LYS A 258 10.22 0.45 -21.43
N PRO A 259 9.13 1.06 -20.94
CA PRO A 259 8.35 0.51 -19.84
C PRO A 259 7.81 -0.89 -20.15
N LYS A 260 7.60 -1.66 -19.08
CA LYS A 260 7.06 -3.03 -19.13
C LYS A 260 5.68 -3.06 -19.79
N ALA A 261 5.40 -4.13 -20.53
CA ALA A 261 4.06 -4.38 -21.05
C ALA A 261 3.06 -4.56 -19.90
N ILE A 262 1.85 -4.04 -20.07
CA ILE A 262 0.83 -4.00 -19.03
C ILE A 262 -0.19 -5.13 -19.23
N GLN A 263 -0.53 -5.81 -18.13
CA GLN A 263 -1.74 -6.61 -18.02
C GLN A 263 -2.82 -5.81 -17.29
N TRP A 264 -4.04 -5.80 -17.82
CA TRP A 264 -5.13 -4.99 -17.26
C TRP A 264 -6.11 -5.84 -16.46
N ARG A 265 -6.38 -5.43 -15.22
CA ARG A 265 -7.37 -6.08 -14.36
C ARG A 265 -8.46 -5.10 -13.96
N PHE A 266 -9.71 -5.45 -14.24
CA PHE A 266 -10.90 -4.68 -13.84
C PHE A 266 -11.65 -5.38 -12.70
N PRO A 267 -12.54 -4.66 -11.97
CA PRO A 267 -13.40 -5.28 -10.96
C PRO A 267 -14.29 -6.35 -11.60
N THR A 268 -14.51 -7.45 -10.89
CA THR A 268 -15.29 -8.61 -11.40
C THR A 268 -16.71 -8.26 -11.85
N ASN A 269 -17.30 -7.21 -11.27
CA ASN A 269 -18.64 -6.74 -11.59
C ASN A 269 -18.68 -5.67 -12.70
N GLU A 270 -17.53 -5.26 -13.24
CA GLU A 270 -17.48 -4.27 -14.31
C GLU A 270 -17.98 -4.85 -15.64
N LYS A 271 -18.90 -4.14 -16.29
CA LYS A 271 -19.60 -4.58 -17.51
C LYS A 271 -19.55 -3.57 -18.64
N ARG A 272 -19.00 -2.38 -18.38
CA ARG A 272 -18.83 -1.33 -19.40
C ARG A 272 -17.83 -1.76 -20.45
N PHE A 273 -17.98 -1.18 -21.64
CA PHE A 273 -16.97 -1.30 -22.68
C PHE A 273 -15.73 -0.53 -22.27
N TYR A 274 -14.55 -1.10 -22.52
CA TYR A 274 -13.29 -0.43 -22.32
C TYR A 274 -12.49 -0.36 -23.62
N GLU A 275 -11.82 0.77 -23.83
CA GLU A 275 -10.85 1.01 -24.90
C GLU A 275 -9.50 1.31 -24.24
N ILE A 276 -8.45 0.65 -24.71
CA ILE A 276 -7.09 0.82 -24.20
C ILE A 276 -6.20 1.14 -25.40
N ASN A 277 -5.63 2.34 -25.37
CA ASN A 277 -4.69 2.83 -26.37
C ASN A 277 -3.29 2.83 -25.79
N GLU A 278 -2.53 1.80 -26.15
CA GLU A 278 -1.12 1.65 -25.78
C GLU A 278 -0.24 2.39 -26.81
N GLY A 279 0.42 3.45 -26.35
CA GLY A 279 1.28 4.34 -27.14
C GLY A 279 2.73 3.89 -27.27
#